data_AF-A0A0Q0N9G9-F1
#
_entry.id   AF-A0A0Q0N9G9-F1
#
_cell.length_a   1.000
_cell.length_b   1.000
_cell.length_c   1.000
_cell.angle_alpha   90.00
_cell.angle_beta   90.00
_cell.angle_gamma   90.00
#
_symmetry.space_group_name_H-M   'P 1'
#
loop_
_entity.id
_entity.type
_entity.pdbx_description
1 polymer ?
#
loop_
_entity_poly.entity_id
_entity_poly.type
_entity_poly.pdbx_seq_one_letter_code
_entity_poly.pdbx_strand_id
1 'polypeptide(L)'
;MIIFEQINTSLFMMILIVMIFYVPLLMYMFKLVKQKRSRAEFFRATSSIIERVECDESAVKQIQMIYKKLTERFPFVRNTYKSAPDFLEDYLCRIESFGNKSFKSMYSFELTDPQKDRLVKIIELMKSQQPYSTVSSKYGNLLSMLDHAFHTSNVDLGKTNLRQLSDDIEVLEATIEQQNKTNLISLVISIVGVVLTLVFGALTVVQYIFPAGLPN
;
A
#
# COMPACT_ATOMS: atom_id res chain seq x y z
N MET A 1 35.47 3.25 -42.09
CA MET A 1 35.63 3.54 -40.65
C MET A 1 34.39 4.23 -40.08
N ILE A 2 33.91 5.33 -40.68
CA ILE A 2 32.73 6.10 -40.23
C ILE A 2 31.43 5.26 -40.11
N ILE A 3 31.17 4.34 -41.05
CA ILE A 3 29.95 3.50 -41.02
C ILE A 3 29.92 2.57 -39.79
N PHE A 4 31.08 2.11 -39.31
CA PHE A 4 31.17 1.18 -38.19
C PHE A 4 30.91 1.89 -36.84
N GLU A 5 31.34 3.15 -36.70
CA GLU A 5 30.99 3.98 -35.52
C GLU A 5 29.50 4.35 -35.49
N GLN A 6 28.90 4.62 -36.65
CA GLN A 6 27.49 4.98 -36.75
C GLN A 6 26.56 3.79 -36.42
N ILE A 7 26.95 2.56 -36.79
CA ILE A 7 26.22 1.35 -36.41
C ILE A 7 26.30 1.11 -34.89
N ASN A 8 27.48 1.30 -34.29
CA ASN A 8 27.66 1.11 -32.84
C ASN A 8 26.86 2.11 -32.01
N THR A 9 26.77 3.37 -32.44
CA THR A 9 25.98 4.40 -31.74
C THR A 9 24.47 4.15 -31.86
N SER A 10 23.97 3.74 -33.03
CA SER A 10 22.55 3.39 -33.19
C SER A 10 22.15 2.17 -32.35
N LEU A 11 23.01 1.15 -32.29
CA LEU A 11 22.77 -0.05 -31.50
C LEU A 11 22.77 0.26 -30.00
N PHE A 12 23.70 1.09 -29.55
CA PHE A 12 23.73 1.58 -28.17
C PHE A 12 22.47 2.36 -27.79
N MET A 13 22.00 3.28 -28.64
CA MET A 13 20.77 4.04 -28.41
C MET A 13 19.53 3.13 -28.33
N MET A 14 19.45 2.10 -29.19
CA MET A 14 18.36 1.12 -29.14
C MET A 14 18.35 0.33 -27.83
N ILE A 15 19.51 -0.17 -27.38
CA ILE A 15 19.63 -0.88 -26.09
C ILE A 15 19.22 0.03 -24.93
N LEU A 16 19.63 1.29 -24.95
CA LEU A 16 19.34 2.25 -23.89
C LEU A 16 17.84 2.54 -23.80
N ILE A 17 17.15 2.73 -24.93
CA ILE A 17 15.69 2.90 -24.97
C ILE A 17 14.99 1.64 -24.44
N VAL A 18 15.40 0.45 -24.88
CA VAL A 18 14.82 -0.82 -24.41
C VAL A 18 15.01 -0.96 -22.89
N MET A 19 16.20 -0.67 -22.36
CA MET A 19 16.46 -0.72 -20.92
C MET A 19 15.56 0.24 -20.13
N ILE A 20 15.39 1.48 -20.59
CA ILE A 20 14.56 2.50 -19.92
C ILE A 20 13.08 2.08 -19.87
N PHE A 21 12.55 1.41 -20.90
CA PHE A 21 11.15 0.98 -20.91
C PHE A 21 10.93 -0.34 -20.18
N TYR A 22 11.77 -1.34 -20.41
CA TYR A 22 11.50 -2.70 -19.94
C TYR A 22 11.95 -2.93 -18.49
N VAL A 23 12.99 -2.26 -18.00
CA VAL A 23 13.44 -2.42 -16.60
C VAL A 23 12.36 -1.97 -15.61
N PRO A 24 11.74 -0.77 -15.73
CA PRO A 24 10.65 -0.35 -14.85
C PRO A 24 9.42 -1.27 -14.94
N LEU A 25 9.06 -1.72 -16.15
CA LEU A 25 7.96 -2.66 -16.35
C LEU A 25 8.21 -3.98 -15.61
N LEU A 26 9.42 -4.52 -15.75
CA LEU A 26 9.83 -5.75 -15.09
C LEU A 26 9.85 -5.57 -13.56
N MET A 27 10.37 -4.46 -13.05
CA MET A 27 10.28 -4.12 -11.62
C MET A 27 8.84 -4.03 -11.11
N TYR A 28 7.93 -3.44 -11.89
CA TYR A 28 6.51 -3.36 -11.57
C TYR A 28 5.87 -4.77 -11.51
N MET A 29 6.14 -5.61 -12.50
CA MET A 29 5.68 -7.00 -12.52
C MET A 29 6.21 -7.80 -11.32
N PHE A 30 7.48 -7.65 -10.97
CA PHE A 30 8.05 -8.28 -9.77
C PHE A 30 7.36 -7.84 -8.47
N LYS A 31 6.98 -6.56 -8.36
CA LYS A 31 6.19 -6.07 -7.20
C LYS A 31 4.83 -6.76 -7.13
N LEU A 32 4.10 -6.86 -8.26
CA LEU A 32 2.81 -7.52 -8.31
C LEU A 32 2.89 -9.01 -7.94
N VAL A 33 3.90 -9.72 -8.44
CA VAL A 33 4.11 -11.14 -8.12
C VAL A 33 4.41 -11.32 -6.63
N LYS A 34 5.26 -10.46 -6.04
CA LYS A 34 5.55 -10.48 -4.59
C LYS A 34 4.29 -10.22 -3.76
N GLN A 35 3.46 -9.26 -4.15
CA GLN A 35 2.18 -8.96 -3.50
C GLN A 35 1.22 -10.16 -3.55
N LYS A 36 1.07 -10.78 -4.72
CA LYS A 36 0.23 -11.98 -4.85
C LYS A 36 0.73 -13.12 -3.96
N ARG A 37 2.05 -13.33 -3.89
CA ARG A 37 2.65 -14.38 -3.08
C ARG A 37 2.43 -14.18 -1.58
N SER A 38 2.62 -12.97 -1.06
CA SER A 38 2.39 -12.73 0.38
C SER A 38 0.93 -12.93 0.79
N ARG A 39 -0.02 -12.49 -0.06
CA ARG A 39 -1.45 -12.73 0.14
C ARG A 39 -1.77 -14.21 0.17
N ALA A 40 -1.28 -14.97 -0.81
CA ALA A 40 -1.50 -16.41 -0.86
C ALA A 40 -0.92 -17.13 0.38
N GLU A 41 0.27 -16.74 0.83
CA GLU A 41 0.90 -17.29 2.04
C GLU A 41 0.04 -16.99 3.30
N PHE A 42 -0.42 -15.75 3.46
CA PHE A 42 -1.29 -15.36 4.57
C PHE A 42 -2.64 -16.07 4.57
N PHE A 43 -3.33 -16.06 3.43
CA PHE A 43 -4.68 -16.63 3.31
C PHE A 43 -4.66 -18.13 3.52
N ARG A 44 -3.69 -18.83 2.94
CA ARG A 44 -3.53 -20.28 3.12
C ARG A 44 -3.26 -20.63 4.58
N ALA A 45 -2.39 -19.87 5.25
CA ALA A 45 -2.07 -20.13 6.64
C ALA A 45 -3.26 -19.81 7.56
N THR A 46 -3.99 -18.73 7.28
CA THR A 46 -5.23 -18.37 7.98
C THR A 46 -6.30 -19.44 7.81
N SER A 47 -6.52 -19.92 6.59
CA SER A 47 -7.46 -21.02 6.31
C SER A 47 -7.09 -22.28 7.10
N SER A 48 -5.79 -22.62 7.16
CA SER A 48 -5.32 -23.76 7.94
C SER A 48 -5.50 -23.59 9.45
N ILE A 49 -5.44 -22.37 9.99
CA ILE A 49 -5.70 -22.10 11.41
C ILE A 49 -7.18 -22.27 11.70
N ILE A 50 -8.05 -21.69 10.87
CA ILE A 50 -9.51 -21.76 11.02
C ILE A 50 -10.01 -23.20 10.90
N GLU A 51 -9.32 -24.05 10.13
CA GLU A 51 -9.67 -25.48 10.04
C GLU A 51 -9.22 -26.29 11.26
N ARG A 52 -8.06 -25.97 11.85
CA ARG A 52 -7.43 -26.82 12.88
C ARG A 52 -7.72 -26.41 14.32
N VAL A 53 -7.84 -25.12 14.59
CA VAL A 53 -7.93 -24.59 15.95
C VAL A 53 -9.39 -24.35 16.25
N GLU A 54 -10.01 -24.99 17.24
CA GLU A 54 -11.44 -24.79 17.54
C GLU A 54 -11.71 -23.49 18.32
N CYS A 55 -10.78 -23.06 19.17
CA CYS A 55 -10.92 -21.85 19.98
C CYS A 55 -10.53 -20.57 19.21
N ASP A 56 -11.46 -19.62 19.15
CA ASP A 56 -11.27 -18.36 18.39
C ASP A 56 -10.17 -17.47 18.99
N GLU A 57 -10.04 -17.37 20.32
CA GLU A 57 -8.95 -16.62 20.94
C GLU A 57 -7.55 -17.17 20.58
N SER A 58 -7.45 -18.50 20.51
CA SER A 58 -6.20 -19.16 20.11
C SER A 58 -5.92 -18.92 18.63
N ALA A 59 -6.95 -18.94 17.79
CA ALA A 59 -6.84 -18.60 16.37
C ALA A 59 -6.35 -17.16 16.18
N VAL A 60 -6.88 -16.20 16.95
CA VAL A 60 -6.45 -14.79 16.92
C VAL A 60 -4.95 -14.67 17.18
N LYS A 61 -4.44 -15.28 18.27
CA LYS A 61 -3.01 -15.23 18.61
C LYS A 61 -2.12 -15.80 17.49
N GLN A 62 -2.54 -16.90 16.89
CA GLN A 62 -1.79 -17.51 15.78
C GLN A 62 -1.83 -16.64 14.52
N ILE A 63 -2.98 -16.07 14.16
CA ILE A 63 -3.10 -15.18 13.01
C ILE A 63 -2.25 -13.92 13.20
N GLN A 64 -2.26 -13.31 14.38
CA GLN A 64 -1.39 -12.16 14.69
C GLN A 64 0.09 -12.51 14.55
N MET A 65 0.50 -13.70 15.01
CA MET A 65 1.88 -14.16 14.86
C MET A 65 2.27 -14.34 13.40
N ILE A 66 1.38 -14.93 12.58
CA ILE A 66 1.62 -15.09 11.14
C ILE A 66 1.70 -13.73 10.46
N TYR A 67 0.78 -12.82 10.76
CA TYR A 67 0.80 -11.47 10.23
C TYR A 67 2.12 -10.78 10.56
N LYS A 68 2.59 -10.84 11.81
CA LYS A 68 3.88 -10.27 12.21
C LYS A 68 5.04 -10.84 11.40
N LYS A 69 5.18 -12.17 11.33
CA LYS A 69 6.23 -12.84 10.53
C LYS A 69 6.17 -12.44 9.05
N LEU A 70 4.96 -12.31 8.51
CA LEU A 70 4.76 -11.92 7.13
C LEU A 70 5.15 -10.47 6.87
N THR A 71 4.83 -9.54 7.78
CA THR A 71 5.21 -8.13 7.66
C THR A 71 6.72 -7.91 7.77
N GLU A 72 7.41 -8.72 8.58
CA GLU A 72 8.88 -8.72 8.68
C GLU A 72 9.51 -9.21 7.37
N ARG A 73 8.95 -10.26 6.76
CA ARG A 73 9.42 -10.81 5.48
C ARG A 73 9.07 -9.93 4.28
N PHE A 74 7.93 -9.26 4.33
CA PHE A 74 7.36 -8.49 3.23
C PHE A 74 6.93 -7.08 3.70
N PRO A 75 7.87 -6.11 3.71
CA PRO A 75 7.60 -4.76 4.23
C PRO A 75 6.42 -4.02 3.57
N PHE A 76 6.11 -4.34 2.31
CA PHE A 76 4.96 -3.74 1.62
C PHE A 76 3.62 -4.12 2.27
N VAL A 77 3.52 -5.28 2.94
CA VAL A 77 2.30 -5.71 3.63
C VAL A 77 2.01 -4.73 4.76
N ARG A 78 3.02 -4.35 5.54
CA ARG A 78 2.92 -3.35 6.61
C ARG A 78 2.47 -1.98 6.12
N ASN A 79 2.91 -1.59 4.92
CA ASN A 79 2.53 -0.29 4.33
C ASN A 79 1.12 -0.31 3.74
N THR A 80 0.63 -1.48 3.33
CA THR A 80 -0.69 -1.63 2.68
C THR A 80 -1.79 -1.89 3.70
N TYR A 81 -1.51 -2.72 4.71
CA TYR A 81 -2.45 -3.13 5.76
C TYR A 81 -1.88 -2.69 7.10
N LYS A 82 -2.60 -1.83 7.82
CA LYS A 82 -2.13 -1.28 9.10
C LYS A 82 -2.14 -2.34 10.19
N SER A 83 -3.09 -3.27 10.10
CA SER A 83 -3.31 -4.29 11.12
C SER A 83 -3.65 -5.67 10.49
N ALA A 84 -3.55 -6.72 11.32
CA ALA A 84 -3.97 -8.07 10.94
C ALA A 84 -5.47 -8.17 10.60
N PRO A 85 -6.41 -7.55 11.35
CA PRO A 85 -7.83 -7.58 10.96
C PRO A 85 -8.07 -6.91 9.60
N ASP A 86 -7.41 -5.79 9.27
CA ASP A 86 -7.54 -5.19 7.92
C ASP A 86 -7.15 -6.18 6.82
N PHE A 87 -6.15 -7.03 7.08
CA PHE A 87 -5.70 -8.00 6.10
C PHE A 87 -6.65 -9.21 5.99
N LEU A 88 -7.30 -9.59 7.09
CA LEU A 88 -8.39 -10.57 7.07
C LEU A 88 -9.66 -10.02 6.40
N GLU A 89 -9.91 -8.73 6.46
CA GLU A 89 -11.02 -8.11 5.72
C GLU A 89 -10.79 -8.13 4.21
N ASP A 90 -9.58 -7.81 3.75
CA ASP A 90 -9.22 -7.99 2.34
C ASP A 90 -9.31 -9.47 1.93
N TYR A 91 -9.02 -10.40 2.84
CA TYR A 91 -9.22 -11.83 2.60
C TYR A 91 -10.71 -12.16 2.40
N LEU A 92 -11.58 -11.75 3.33
CA LEU A 92 -13.03 -11.98 3.29
C LEU A 92 -13.65 -11.35 2.03
N CYS A 93 -13.35 -10.07 1.78
CA CYS A 93 -13.83 -9.33 0.61
C CYS A 93 -13.46 -10.02 -0.71
N ARG A 94 -12.25 -10.60 -0.80
CA ARG A 94 -11.81 -11.34 -1.99
C ARG A 94 -12.55 -12.65 -2.18
N ILE A 95 -12.83 -13.38 -1.10
CA ILE A 95 -13.60 -14.63 -1.17
C ILE A 95 -15.00 -14.34 -1.73
N GLU A 96 -15.64 -13.28 -1.23
CA GLU A 96 -16.98 -12.87 -1.66
C GLU A 96 -16.98 -12.30 -3.09
N SER A 97 -15.99 -11.48 -3.43
CA SER A 97 -15.93 -10.79 -4.73
C SER A 97 -15.57 -11.72 -5.90
N PHE A 98 -14.63 -12.65 -5.72
CA PHE A 98 -14.18 -13.51 -6.82
C PHE A 98 -15.10 -14.71 -7.06
N GLY A 99 -15.96 -15.05 -6.09
CA GLY A 99 -16.70 -16.31 -6.06
C GLY A 99 -15.78 -17.53 -5.90
N ASN A 100 -16.33 -18.64 -5.42
CA ASN A 100 -15.55 -19.82 -5.03
C ASN A 100 -14.65 -20.38 -6.15
N LYS A 101 -15.11 -20.40 -7.41
CA LYS A 101 -14.35 -20.96 -8.54
C LYS A 101 -13.10 -20.15 -8.88
N SER A 102 -13.23 -18.83 -9.03
CA SER A 102 -12.10 -17.95 -9.38
C SER A 102 -11.12 -17.84 -8.20
N PHE A 103 -11.64 -17.82 -6.97
CA PHE A 103 -10.83 -17.83 -5.77
C PHE A 103 -9.98 -19.11 -5.66
N LYS A 104 -10.60 -20.28 -5.87
CA LYS A 104 -9.92 -21.59 -5.89
C LYS A 104 -8.88 -21.69 -6.99
N SER A 105 -9.17 -21.15 -8.17
CA SER A 105 -8.18 -21.08 -9.25
C SER A 105 -6.98 -20.21 -8.87
N MET A 106 -7.21 -19.09 -8.17
CA MET A 106 -6.16 -18.13 -7.83
C MET A 106 -5.28 -18.55 -6.64
N TYR A 107 -5.87 -19.20 -5.63
CA TYR A 107 -5.21 -19.50 -4.35
C TYR A 107 -5.12 -21.00 -4.02
N SER A 108 -5.74 -21.87 -4.83
CA SER A 108 -5.71 -23.33 -4.70
C SER A 108 -6.35 -23.89 -3.41
N PHE A 109 -7.22 -23.13 -2.75
CA PHE A 109 -8.06 -23.60 -1.65
C PHE A 109 -9.42 -22.89 -1.68
N GLU A 110 -10.35 -23.35 -0.86
CA GLU A 110 -11.73 -22.88 -0.78
C GLU A 110 -12.17 -22.88 0.68
N LEU A 111 -12.96 -21.89 1.09
CA LEU A 111 -13.60 -21.89 2.41
C LEU A 111 -15.06 -22.29 2.30
N THR A 112 -15.49 -23.12 3.23
CA THR A 112 -16.91 -23.41 3.44
C THR A 112 -17.59 -22.22 4.11
N ASP A 113 -18.90 -22.10 3.96
CA ASP A 113 -19.65 -20.98 4.58
C ASP A 113 -19.48 -20.94 6.12
N PRO A 114 -19.48 -22.07 6.86
CA PRO A 114 -19.16 -22.05 8.29
C PRO A 114 -17.77 -21.48 8.62
N GLN A 115 -16.78 -21.69 7.75
CA GLN A 115 -15.44 -21.12 7.93
C GLN A 115 -15.41 -19.62 7.65
N LYS A 116 -16.24 -19.13 6.72
CA LYS A 116 -16.41 -17.68 6.47
C LYS A 116 -17.07 -17.00 7.66
N ASP A 117 -18.15 -17.58 8.20
CA ASP A 117 -18.81 -17.05 9.40
C ASP A 117 -17.85 -17.00 10.59
N ARG A 118 -17.02 -18.03 10.73
CA ARG A 118 -15.99 -18.07 11.75
C ARG A 118 -14.89 -17.03 11.52
N LEU A 119 -14.48 -16.80 10.28
CA LEU A 119 -13.55 -15.73 9.93
C LEU A 119 -14.10 -14.36 10.34
N VAL A 120 -15.39 -14.09 10.12
CA VAL A 120 -16.06 -12.85 10.56
C VAL A 120 -15.98 -12.68 12.07
N LYS A 121 -16.31 -13.73 12.84
CA LYS A 121 -16.21 -13.71 14.31
C LYS A 121 -14.79 -13.44 14.80
N ILE A 122 -13.80 -14.03 14.15
CA ILE A 122 -12.38 -13.79 14.47
C ILE A 122 -12.01 -12.33 14.19
N ILE A 123 -12.46 -11.75 13.07
CA ILE A 123 -12.21 -10.33 12.73
C ILE A 123 -12.84 -9.42 13.80
N GLU A 124 -14.10 -9.67 14.17
CA GLU A 124 -14.79 -8.91 15.21
C GLU A 124 -14.08 -9.02 16.56
N LEU A 125 -13.67 -10.23 16.95
CA LEU A 125 -12.90 -10.47 18.18
C LEU A 125 -11.57 -9.69 18.15
N MET A 126 -10.84 -9.71 17.04
CA MET A 126 -9.59 -8.94 16.89
C MET A 126 -9.82 -7.43 17.01
N LYS A 127 -10.88 -6.91 16.41
CA LYS A 127 -11.24 -5.49 16.51
C LYS A 127 -11.64 -5.11 17.93
N SER A 128 -12.40 -5.97 18.62
CA SER A 128 -12.80 -5.72 20.01
C SER A 128 -11.60 -5.69 20.96
N GLN A 129 -10.58 -6.53 20.72
CA GLN A 129 -9.35 -6.56 21.51
C GLN A 129 -8.42 -5.38 21.21
N GLN A 130 -8.53 -4.78 20.02
CA GLN A 130 -7.69 -3.67 19.58
C GLN A 130 -8.53 -2.59 18.86
N PRO A 131 -9.41 -1.88 19.59
CA PRO A 131 -10.38 -0.95 19.00
C PRO A 131 -9.71 0.23 18.27
N TYR A 132 -8.47 0.55 18.64
CA TYR A 132 -7.71 1.67 18.06
C TYR A 132 -6.60 1.25 17.08
N SER A 133 -6.59 -0.01 16.64
CA SER A 133 -5.56 -0.57 15.72
C SER A 133 -5.50 0.11 14.34
N THR A 134 -6.56 0.78 13.92
CA THR A 134 -6.65 1.49 12.64
C THR A 134 -6.04 2.90 12.68
N VAL A 135 -5.81 3.43 13.89
CA VAL A 135 -5.21 4.74 14.15
C VAL A 135 -3.70 4.58 14.37
N SER A 136 -2.92 5.65 14.18
CA SER A 136 -1.47 5.60 14.43
C SER A 136 -1.19 5.20 15.88
N SER A 137 -0.05 4.54 16.16
CA SER A 137 0.30 4.11 17.52
C SER A 137 0.27 5.25 18.54
N LYS A 138 0.62 6.48 18.13
CA LYS A 138 0.54 7.68 18.99
C LYS A 138 -0.91 7.95 19.41
N TYR A 139 -1.84 8.02 18.45
CA TYR A 139 -3.25 8.29 18.71
C TYR A 139 -3.98 7.12 19.36
N GLY A 140 -3.63 5.88 18.99
CA GLY A 140 -4.18 4.68 19.62
C GLY A 140 -3.85 4.60 21.12
N ASN A 141 -2.63 5.00 21.51
CA ASN A 141 -2.25 5.10 22.91
C ASN A 141 -3.06 6.18 23.64
N LEU A 142 -3.25 7.36 23.03
CA LEU A 142 -4.06 8.43 23.62
C LEU A 142 -5.51 8.01 23.84
N LEU A 143 -6.12 7.35 22.84
CA LEU A 143 -7.48 6.84 22.93
C LEU A 143 -7.60 5.73 23.98
N SER A 144 -6.62 4.83 24.07
CA SER A 144 -6.58 3.80 25.12
C SER A 144 -6.45 4.39 26.52
N MET A 145 -5.65 5.46 26.69
CA MET A 145 -5.56 6.17 27.97
C MET A 145 -6.84 6.93 28.31
N LEU A 146 -7.54 7.44 27.30
CA LEU A 146 -8.84 8.10 27.46
C LEU A 146 -9.92 7.12 27.94
N ASP A 147 -9.98 5.96 27.30
CA ASP A 147 -10.89 4.86 27.66
C ASP A 147 -10.62 4.35 29.08
N HIS A 148 -9.35 4.18 29.43
CA HIS A 148 -8.95 3.87 30.80
C HIS A 148 -9.34 4.97 31.80
N ALA A 149 -9.14 6.25 31.46
CA ALA A 149 -9.54 7.36 32.31
C ALA A 149 -11.05 7.40 32.54
N PHE A 150 -11.84 7.07 31.51
CA PHE A 150 -13.28 6.95 31.58
C PHE A 150 -13.70 5.81 32.52
N HIS A 151 -13.12 4.61 32.35
CA HIS A 151 -13.42 3.45 33.19
C HIS A 151 -12.99 3.62 34.66
N THR A 152 -11.91 4.36 34.92
CA THR A 152 -11.42 4.65 36.28
C THR A 152 -12.01 5.91 36.89
N SER A 153 -12.92 6.61 36.19
CA SER A 153 -13.49 7.91 36.60
C SER A 153 -12.43 8.97 36.94
N ASN A 154 -11.24 8.89 36.35
CA ASN A 154 -10.15 9.83 36.57
C ASN A 154 -10.26 11.01 35.60
N VAL A 155 -10.99 12.03 36.04
CA VAL A 155 -11.31 13.23 35.24
C VAL A 155 -10.06 14.01 34.83
N ASP A 156 -9.04 14.07 35.68
CA ASP A 156 -7.82 14.85 35.40
C ASP A 156 -6.96 14.19 34.32
N LEU A 157 -6.83 12.85 34.36
CA LEU A 157 -6.19 12.08 33.31
C LEU A 157 -6.96 12.21 31.99
N GLY A 158 -8.29 12.16 32.04
CA GLY A 158 -9.15 12.36 30.87
C GLY A 158 -8.96 13.75 30.24
N LYS A 159 -9.01 14.83 31.04
CA LYS A 159 -8.79 16.21 30.58
C LYS A 159 -7.41 16.41 29.96
N THR A 160 -6.38 15.83 30.57
CA THR A 160 -4.99 15.94 30.07
C THR A 160 -4.86 15.28 28.70
N ASN A 161 -5.37 14.06 28.54
CA ASN A 161 -5.35 13.34 27.27
C ASN A 161 -6.22 14.02 26.19
N LEU A 162 -7.38 14.58 26.55
CA LEU A 162 -8.20 15.38 25.63
C LEU A 162 -7.47 16.63 25.13
N ARG A 163 -6.78 17.33 26.03
CA ARG A 163 -5.99 18.51 25.66
C ARG A 163 -4.88 18.14 24.70
N GLN A 164 -4.14 17.07 25.00
CA GLN A 164 -3.10 16.57 24.10
C GLN A 164 -3.65 16.15 22.74
N LEU A 165 -4.84 15.52 22.70
CA LEU A 165 -5.51 15.18 21.45
C LEU A 165 -5.91 16.42 20.66
N SER A 166 -6.41 17.46 21.33
CA SER A 166 -6.76 18.75 20.72
C SER A 166 -5.53 19.43 20.09
N ASP A 167 -4.43 19.51 20.83
CA ASP A 167 -3.19 20.12 20.35
C ASP A 167 -2.64 19.36 19.12
N ASP A 168 -2.70 18.02 19.15
CA ASP A 168 -2.29 17.21 18.01
C ASP A 168 -3.19 17.38 16.78
N ILE A 169 -4.51 17.56 16.96
CA ILE A 169 -5.44 17.83 15.86
C ILE A 169 -5.13 19.19 15.22
N GLU A 170 -4.90 20.23 16.02
CA GLU A 170 -4.55 21.57 15.53
C GLU A 170 -3.28 21.54 14.66
N VAL A 171 -2.25 20.81 15.11
CA VAL A 171 -1.02 20.60 14.34
C VAL A 171 -1.29 19.82 13.05
N LEU A 172 -2.15 18.79 13.10
CA LEU A 172 -2.50 18.00 11.93
C LEU A 172 -3.26 18.83 10.90
N GLU A 173 -4.20 19.67 11.32
CA GLU A 173 -4.94 20.58 10.45
C GLU A 173 -4.00 21.59 9.77
N ALA A 174 -3.11 22.22 10.55
CA ALA A 174 -2.09 23.13 10.00
C ALA A 174 -1.19 22.43 8.97
N THR A 175 -0.81 21.17 9.24
CA THR A 175 0.01 20.36 8.33
C THR A 175 -0.75 20.01 7.05
N ILE A 176 -2.02 19.62 7.14
CA ILE A 176 -2.87 19.31 5.99
C ILE A 176 -3.08 20.56 5.13
N GLU A 177 -3.33 21.71 5.74
CA GLU A 177 -3.47 22.97 5.02
C GLU A 177 -2.17 23.33 4.26
N GLN A 178 -1.02 23.17 4.92
CA GLN A 178 0.28 23.38 4.30
C GLN A 178 0.55 22.38 3.16
N GLN A 179 0.24 21.10 3.34
CA GLN A 179 0.40 20.07 2.31
C GLN A 179 -0.48 20.33 1.09
N ASN A 180 -1.73 20.77 1.29
CA ASN A 180 -2.62 21.14 0.19
C ASN A 180 -2.06 22.31 -0.63
N LYS A 181 -1.47 23.32 0.03
CA LYS A 181 -0.77 24.42 -0.65
C LYS A 181 0.43 23.91 -1.46
N THR A 182 1.24 23.00 -0.92
CA THR A 182 2.40 22.45 -1.64
C THR A 182 2.01 21.51 -2.79
N ASN A 183 0.96 20.70 -2.65
CA ASN A 183 0.49 19.78 -3.69
C ASN A 183 0.01 20.55 -4.93
N LEU A 184 -0.67 21.68 -4.74
CA LEU A 184 -1.05 22.57 -5.85
C LEU A 184 0.18 23.13 -6.57
N ILE A 185 1.21 23.55 -5.83
CA ILE A 185 2.48 24.03 -6.41
C ILE A 185 3.17 22.92 -7.21
N SER A 186 3.24 21.70 -6.67
CA SER A 186 3.81 20.54 -7.38
C SER A 186 3.07 20.21 -8.67
N LEU A 187 1.73 20.30 -8.67
CA LEU A 187 0.91 20.08 -9.86
C LEU A 187 1.17 21.15 -10.94
N VAL A 188 1.26 22.43 -10.55
CA VAL A 188 1.61 23.52 -11.46
C VAL A 188 3.00 23.32 -12.07
N ILE A 189 3.99 22.97 -11.25
CA ILE A 189 5.36 22.68 -11.73
C ILE A 189 5.35 21.50 -12.71
N SER A 190 4.58 20.44 -12.43
CA SER A 190 4.47 19.29 -13.34
C SER A 190 3.85 19.66 -14.69
N ILE A 191 2.80 20.49 -14.71
CA ILE A 191 2.17 20.97 -15.94
C ILE A 191 3.17 21.80 -16.75
N VAL A 192 3.85 22.75 -16.10
CA VAL A 192 4.89 23.57 -16.74
C VAL A 192 6.01 22.70 -17.32
N GLY A 193 6.46 21.68 -16.58
CA GLY A 193 7.46 20.73 -17.05
C GLY A 193 7.04 19.97 -18.30
N VAL A 194 5.82 19.44 -18.33
CA VAL A 194 5.27 18.73 -19.50
C VAL A 194 5.16 19.64 -20.73
N VAL A 195 4.66 20.87 -20.55
CA VAL A 195 4.56 21.84 -21.63
C VAL A 195 5.95 22.21 -22.17
N LEU A 196 6.93 22.45 -21.29
CA LEU A 196 8.31 22.72 -21.70
C LEU A 196 8.90 21.54 -22.50
N THR A 197 8.73 20.31 -22.01
CA THR A 197 9.24 19.12 -22.70
C THR A 197 8.62 18.95 -24.09
N LEU A 198 7.33 19.24 -24.26
CA LEU A 198 6.67 19.23 -25.57
C LEU A 198 7.22 20.31 -26.49
N VAL A 199 7.41 21.54 -26.00
CA VAL A 199 7.96 22.65 -26.79
C VAL A 199 9.40 22.36 -27.22
N PHE A 200 10.27 21.93 -26.29
CA PHE A 200 11.65 21.56 -26.62
C PHE A 200 11.72 20.33 -27.52
N GLY A 201 10.85 19.35 -27.31
CA GLY A 201 10.72 18.19 -28.21
C GLY A 201 10.34 18.62 -29.62
N ALA A 202 9.33 19.49 -29.78
CA ALA A 202 8.89 20.01 -31.07
C ALA A 202 10.00 20.86 -31.75
N LEU A 203 10.68 21.73 -31.00
CA LEU A 203 11.81 22.52 -31.54
C LEU A 203 12.95 21.62 -32.02
N THR A 204 13.25 20.55 -31.29
CA THR A 204 14.27 19.56 -31.69
C THR A 204 13.88 18.86 -32.99
N VAL A 205 12.61 18.47 -33.12
CA VAL A 205 12.08 17.85 -34.36
C VAL A 205 12.11 18.84 -35.52
N VAL A 206 11.74 20.10 -35.31
CA VAL A 206 11.81 21.15 -36.35
C VAL A 206 13.25 21.37 -36.83
N GLN A 207 14.22 21.44 -35.92
CA GLN A 207 15.64 21.55 -36.28
C GLN A 207 16.16 20.32 -37.05
N TYR A 208 15.61 19.13 -36.78
CA TYR A 208 15.98 17.91 -37.47
C TYR A 208 15.35 17.82 -38.88
N ILE A 209 14.11 18.29 -39.05
CA ILE A 209 13.39 18.28 -40.34
C ILE A 209 13.86 19.44 -41.24
N PHE A 210 14.13 20.60 -40.65
CA PHE A 210 14.70 21.77 -41.30
C PHE A 210 16.09 22.06 -40.70
N PRO A 211 17.12 21.24 -41.01
CA PRO A 211 18.47 21.64 -40.69
C PRO A 211 18.70 22.95 -41.42
N ALA A 212 19.03 24.01 -40.68
CA ALA A 212 19.28 25.33 -41.26
C ALA A 212 20.56 25.28 -42.12
N GLY A 213 20.44 24.74 -43.32
CA GLY A 213 21.23 25.07 -44.48
C GLY A 213 20.46 26.15 -45.24
N LEU A 214 20.63 27.41 -44.84
CA LEU A 214 20.39 28.52 -45.74
C LEU A 214 21.62 28.62 -46.66
N PRO A 215 21.55 28.21 -47.94
CA PRO A 215 22.47 28.74 -48.93
C PRO A 215 22.18 30.24 -49.08
N ASN A 216 23.22 31.05 -48.99
CA ASN A 216 23.21 32.43 -49.49
C ASN A 216 22.91 32.45 -50.98
#